data_AF-A0A3M4L020-F1
#
_entry.id   AF-A0A3M4L020-F1
#
_cell.length_a   1.000
_cell.length_b   1.000
_cell.length_c   1.000
_cell.angle_alpha   90.00
_cell.angle_beta   90.00
_cell.angle_gamma   90.00
#
_symmetry.space_group_name_H-M   'P 1'
#
loop_
_entity.id
_entity.type
_entity.pdbx_description
1 polymer ?
#
loop_
_entity_poly.entity_id
_entity_poly.type
_entity_poly.pdbx_seq_one_letter_code
_entity_poly.pdbx_strand_id
1 'polypeptide(L)'
;MTLKSDWYEADSRFIPGHYQPATLIDLALSRGIDSHRLLKGTGLFYEDIVAGKTRLSPQQCFALIANAQRQMDADDTSFLFGQRLFPGHYGAASHALRHAQNLHQALEILLRQQALLSPLLTPRLELD
;
A
#
# COMPACT_ATOMS: atom_id res chain seq x y z
N MET A 1 -8.03 -6.38 22.23
CA MET A 1 -8.88 -5.21 22.52
C MET A 1 -8.15 -4.00 21.99
N THR A 2 -8.49 -3.53 20.79
CA THR A 2 -7.84 -2.35 20.20
C THR A 2 -8.55 -1.13 20.76
N LEU A 3 -7.87 -0.36 21.61
CA LEU A 3 -8.36 0.94 22.07
C LEU A 3 -8.66 1.81 20.83
N LYS A 4 -9.77 2.53 20.86
CA LYS A 4 -10.17 3.43 19.78
C LYS A 4 -9.27 4.67 19.87
N SER A 5 -8.12 4.59 19.23
CA SER A 5 -7.14 5.68 19.14
C SER A 5 -7.38 6.49 17.87
N ASP A 6 -7.22 7.82 17.93
CA ASP A 6 -7.33 8.71 16.76
C ASP A 6 -6.07 8.68 15.87
N TRP A 7 -5.12 7.82 16.19
CA TRP A 7 -3.84 7.64 15.48
C TRP A 7 -3.49 6.16 15.34
N TYR A 8 -2.67 5.86 14.33
CA TYR A 8 -2.09 4.54 14.12
C TYR A 8 -0.63 4.53 14.59
N GLU A 9 -0.25 3.50 15.33
CA GLU A 9 1.14 3.25 15.70
C GLU A 9 1.85 2.43 14.63
N ALA A 10 3.19 2.36 14.70
CA ALA A 10 4.01 1.65 13.71
C ALA A 10 3.72 0.14 13.66
N ASP A 11 3.22 -0.44 14.74
CA ASP A 11 2.83 -1.84 14.88
C ASP A 11 1.31 -2.08 14.72
N SER A 12 0.52 -1.01 14.52
CA SER A 12 -0.92 -1.09 14.32
C SER A 12 -1.26 -1.77 12.99
N ARG A 13 -1.90 -2.94 13.05
CA ARG A 13 -2.26 -3.72 11.85
C ARG A 13 -3.58 -3.25 11.25
N PHE A 14 -3.53 -2.21 10.43
CA PHE A 14 -4.72 -1.68 9.75
C PHE A 14 -4.66 -1.76 8.22
N ILE A 15 -3.47 -1.90 7.62
CA ILE A 15 -3.25 -1.84 6.17
C ILE A 15 -3.66 -3.16 5.53
N PRO A 16 -4.69 -3.21 4.67
CA PRO A 16 -5.12 -4.46 4.06
C PRO A 16 -4.05 -5.03 3.13
N GLY A 17 -3.76 -6.33 3.27
CA GLY A 17 -2.71 -7.00 2.49
C GLY A 17 -3.00 -7.07 1.00
N HIS A 18 -4.28 -7.17 0.62
CA HIS A 18 -4.73 -7.27 -0.78
C HIS A 18 -4.75 -5.94 -1.55
N TYR A 19 -4.22 -4.86 -0.96
CA TYR A 19 -4.11 -3.53 -1.59
C TYR A 19 -2.66 -3.24 -2.00
N GLN A 20 -2.07 -2.12 -1.56
CA GLN A 20 -0.71 -1.73 -1.92
C GLN A 20 0.35 -2.83 -1.66
N PRO A 21 0.27 -3.59 -0.55
CA PRO A 21 1.21 -4.69 -0.31
C PRO A 21 1.15 -5.78 -1.39
N ALA A 22 -0.04 -6.26 -1.76
CA ALA A 22 -0.21 -7.21 -2.85
C ALA A 22 0.28 -6.65 -4.19
N THR A 23 -0.02 -5.39 -4.50
CA THR A 23 0.50 -4.75 -5.73
C THR A 23 2.03 -4.76 -5.82
N LEU A 24 2.72 -4.52 -4.69
CA LEU A 24 4.18 -4.58 -4.63
C LEU A 24 4.70 -6.02 -4.74
N ILE A 25 4.01 -6.96 -4.09
CA ILE A 25 4.33 -8.39 -4.17
C ILE A 25 4.19 -8.88 -5.61
N ASP A 26 3.08 -8.57 -6.28
CA ASP A 26 2.83 -8.94 -7.67
C ASP A 26 3.88 -8.34 -8.62
N LEU A 27 4.30 -7.09 -8.38
CA LEU A 27 5.40 -6.48 -9.14
C LEU A 27 6.70 -7.25 -8.95
N ALA A 28 7.08 -7.58 -7.71
CA ALA A 28 8.29 -8.34 -7.43
C ALA A 28 8.23 -9.77 -8.02
N LEU A 29 7.09 -10.47 -7.88
CA LEU A 29 6.87 -11.80 -8.46
C LEU A 29 6.95 -11.77 -9.98
N SER A 30 6.42 -10.72 -10.63
CA SER A 30 6.53 -10.55 -12.09
C SER A 30 7.96 -10.39 -12.59
N ARG A 31 8.91 -10.09 -11.70
CA ARG A 31 10.36 -10.03 -11.95
C ARG A 31 11.11 -11.29 -11.51
N GLY A 32 10.39 -12.36 -11.16
CA GLY A 32 10.97 -13.63 -10.74
C GLY A 32 11.54 -13.64 -9.32
N ILE A 33 11.19 -12.66 -8.48
CA ILE A 33 11.60 -12.66 -7.07
C ILE A 33 10.73 -13.65 -6.30
N ASP A 34 11.37 -14.55 -5.55
CA ASP A 34 10.69 -15.52 -4.70
C ASP A 34 9.93 -14.85 -3.53
N SER A 35 8.70 -15.30 -3.27
CA SER A 35 7.83 -14.72 -2.23
C SER A 35 8.39 -14.89 -0.82
N HIS A 36 9.04 -16.02 -0.50
CA HIS A 36 9.65 -16.22 0.81
C HIS A 36 10.83 -15.28 1.02
N ARG A 37 11.67 -15.08 0.00
CA ARG A 37 12.76 -14.10 0.04
C ARG A 37 12.23 -12.67 0.17
N LEU A 38 11.15 -12.33 -0.53
CA LEU A 38 10.51 -11.02 -0.46
C LEU A 38 9.92 -10.73 0.94
N LEU A 39 9.28 -11.73 1.56
CA LEU A 39 8.61 -11.60 2.85
C LEU A 39 9.54 -11.85 4.05
N LYS A 40 10.81 -12.21 3.83
CA LYS A 40 11.78 -12.50 4.89
C LYS A 40 11.88 -11.35 5.90
N GLY A 41 11.68 -11.68 7.18
CA GLY A 41 11.78 -10.70 8.28
C GLY A 41 10.58 -9.77 8.44
N THR A 42 9.53 -9.91 7.63
CA THR A 42 8.28 -9.13 7.78
C THR A 42 7.29 -9.76 8.75
N GLY A 43 7.45 -11.06 9.06
CA GLY A 43 6.48 -11.86 9.81
C GLY A 43 5.16 -12.09 9.06
N LEU A 44 5.17 -11.94 7.73
CA LEU A 44 4.03 -12.17 6.85
C LEU A 44 4.20 -13.48 6.08
N PHE A 45 3.08 -14.14 5.79
CA PHE A 45 3.01 -15.33 4.96
C PHE A 45 2.26 -15.01 3.67
N TYR A 46 2.77 -15.55 2.56
CA TYR A 46 2.19 -15.28 1.24
C TYR A 46 0.76 -15.84 1.14
N GLU A 47 0.51 -17.03 1.68
CA GLU A 47 -0.82 -17.65 1.61
C GLU A 47 -1.88 -16.80 2.32
N ASP A 48 -1.55 -16.20 3.46
CA ASP A 48 -2.47 -15.35 4.21
C ASP A 48 -2.85 -14.07 3.44
N ILE A 49 -1.87 -13.49 2.74
CA ILE A 49 -2.08 -12.29 1.90
C ILE A 49 -3.02 -12.63 0.75
N VAL A 50 -2.79 -13.74 0.04
CA VAL A 50 -3.64 -14.22 -1.05
C VAL A 50 -5.05 -14.57 -0.55
N ALA A 51 -5.17 -15.10 0.67
CA ALA A 51 -6.45 -15.38 1.30
C ALA A 51 -7.26 -14.10 1.64
N GLY A 52 -6.68 -12.91 1.47
CA GLY A 52 -7.35 -11.62 1.63
C GLY A 52 -7.63 -11.20 3.07
N LYS A 53 -7.15 -11.97 4.07
CA LYS A 53 -7.45 -11.76 5.49
C LYS A 53 -6.37 -10.96 6.23
N THR A 54 -5.19 -10.83 5.64
CA THR A 54 -4.04 -10.19 6.29
C THR A 54 -4.20 -8.68 6.40
N ARG A 55 -3.86 -8.14 7.57
CA ARG A 55 -3.57 -6.71 7.76
C ARG A 55 -2.12 -6.55 8.20
N LEU A 56 -1.42 -5.65 7.53
CA LEU A 56 -0.04 -5.29 7.83
C LEU A 56 -0.02 -4.08 8.75
N SER A 57 1.01 -3.99 9.58
CA SER A 57 1.40 -2.74 10.21
C SER A 57 2.30 -1.89 9.31
N PRO A 58 2.44 -0.57 9.57
CA PRO A 58 3.41 0.27 8.88
C PRO A 58 4.83 -0.31 8.90
N GLN A 59 5.29 -0.83 10.04
CA GLN A 59 6.61 -1.46 10.17
C GLN A 59 6.77 -2.66 9.22
N GLN A 60 5.74 -3.50 9.10
CA GLN A 60 5.77 -4.64 8.18
C GLN A 60 5.78 -4.20 6.72
N CYS A 61 5.03 -3.15 6.38
CA CYS A 61 5.08 -2.53 5.06
C CYS A 61 6.46 -1.96 4.73
N PHE A 62 7.10 -1.25 5.66
CA PHE A 62 8.45 -0.73 5.44
C PHE A 62 9.48 -1.85 5.25
N ALA A 63 9.38 -2.95 6.00
CA ALA A 63 10.24 -4.11 5.80
C ALA A 63 10.03 -4.76 4.41
N LEU A 64 8.77 -4.87 3.96
CA LEU A 64 8.45 -5.36 2.61
C LEU A 64 9.02 -4.44 1.52
N ILE A 65 8.87 -3.12 1.66
CA ILE A 65 9.43 -2.13 0.73
C ILE A 65 10.95 -2.24 0.68
N ALA A 66 11.62 -2.33 1.83
CA ALA A 66 13.07 -2.49 1.89
C ALA A 66 13.55 -3.80 1.24
N ASN A 67 12.80 -4.89 1.39
CA ASN A 67 13.09 -6.16 0.72
C ASN A 67 12.90 -6.07 -0.79
N ALA A 68 11.83 -5.42 -1.24
CA ALA A 68 11.52 -5.17 -2.64
C ALA A 68 12.62 -4.33 -3.31
N GLN A 69 13.04 -3.22 -2.69
CA GLN A 69 14.10 -2.36 -3.19
C GLN A 69 15.42 -3.11 -3.35
N ARG A 70 15.84 -3.86 -2.32
CA ARG A 70 17.09 -4.63 -2.35
C ARG A 70 17.11 -5.77 -3.37
N GLN A 71 15.95 -6.30 -3.75
CA GLN A 71 15.86 -7.49 -4.62
C GLN A 71 15.51 -7.18 -6.07
N MET A 72 14.79 -6.09 -6.33
CA MET A 72 14.47 -5.68 -7.70
C MET A 72 15.59 -4.87 -8.35
N ASP A 73 16.32 -4.07 -7.57
CA ASP A 73 17.49 -3.27 -8.00
C ASP A 73 17.37 -2.67 -9.42
N ALA A 74 16.21 -2.04 -9.68
CA ALA A 74 15.86 -1.48 -10.99
C ALA A 74 15.25 -0.08 -10.82
N ASP A 75 15.76 0.88 -11.60
CA ASP A 75 15.43 2.31 -11.51
C ASP A 75 13.94 2.62 -11.73
N ASP A 76 13.25 1.76 -12.48
CA ASP A 76 11.84 1.90 -12.85
C ASP A 76 10.87 1.37 -11.78
N THR A 77 11.36 0.72 -10.72
CA THR A 77 10.54 0.00 -9.74
C THR A 77 9.51 0.92 -9.06
N SER A 78 9.97 2.09 -8.59
CA SER A 78 9.09 3.06 -7.93
C SER A 78 8.02 3.60 -8.88
N PHE A 79 8.39 3.80 -10.15
CA PHE A 79 7.48 4.30 -11.18
C PHE A 79 6.40 3.27 -11.55
N LEU A 80 6.81 2.03 -11.85
CA LEU A 80 5.88 0.93 -12.16
C LEU A 80 4.98 0.57 -10.99
N PHE A 81 5.50 0.67 -9.75
CA PHE A 81 4.67 0.51 -8.56
C PHE A 81 3.61 1.62 -8.50
N GLY A 82 4.02 2.89 -8.60
CA GLY A 82 3.13 4.04 -8.55
C GLY A 82 2.01 4.00 -9.59
N GLN A 83 2.31 3.57 -10.83
CA GLN A 83 1.32 3.41 -11.89
C GLN A 83 0.22 2.40 -11.57
N ARG A 84 0.52 1.39 -10.74
CA ARG A 84 -0.46 0.37 -10.32
C ARG A 84 -1.28 0.80 -9.10
N LEU A 85 -0.88 1.88 -8.42
CA LEU A 85 -1.54 2.32 -7.19
C LEU A 85 -2.87 3.00 -7.46
N PHE A 86 -2.98 3.92 -8.41
CA PHE A 86 -4.22 4.71 -8.61
C PHE A 86 -4.80 4.59 -10.03
N PRO A 87 -6.13 4.57 -10.17
CA PRO A 87 -7.13 4.52 -9.11
C PRO A 87 -7.16 3.18 -8.37
N GLY A 88 -6.45 2.15 -8.85
CA GLY A 88 -6.26 0.87 -8.17
C GLY A 88 -7.56 0.07 -7.96
N HIS A 89 -7.51 -0.86 -6.99
CA HIS A 89 -8.60 -1.78 -6.63
C HIS A 89 -9.02 -1.65 -5.15
N TYR A 90 -9.18 -0.43 -4.64
CA TYR A 90 -9.58 -0.10 -3.26
C TYR A 90 -11.11 0.05 -3.08
N GLY A 91 -11.90 -0.66 -3.90
CA GLY A 91 -13.36 -0.60 -3.85
C GLY A 91 -13.92 0.81 -4.09
N ALA A 92 -14.72 1.31 -3.14
CA ALA A 92 -15.41 2.60 -3.25
C ALA A 92 -14.45 3.79 -3.42
N ALA A 93 -13.25 3.74 -2.83
CA ALA A 93 -12.28 4.82 -2.97
C ALA A 93 -11.75 4.91 -4.42
N SER A 94 -11.47 3.77 -5.05
CA SER A 94 -11.10 3.72 -6.47
C SER A 94 -12.22 4.21 -7.38
N HIS A 95 -13.48 3.89 -7.05
CA HIS A 95 -14.64 4.41 -7.77
C HIS A 95 -14.70 5.93 -7.65
N ALA A 96 -14.57 6.48 -6.44
CA ALA A 96 -14.54 7.93 -6.23
C ALA A 96 -13.42 8.60 -7.04
N LEU A 97 -12.19 8.06 -7.00
CA LEU A 97 -11.06 8.57 -7.80
C LEU A 97 -11.36 8.57 -9.31
N ARG A 98 -11.98 7.50 -9.83
CA ARG A 98 -12.37 7.42 -11.26
C ARG A 98 -13.43 8.44 -11.67
N HIS A 99 -14.26 8.87 -10.73
CA HIS A 99 -15.34 9.83 -10.97
C HIS A 99 -14.97 11.27 -10.58
N ALA A 100 -13.72 11.53 -10.19
CA ALA A 100 -13.25 12.88 -9.95
C ALA A 100 -13.29 13.70 -11.26
N GLN A 101 -13.90 14.87 -11.20
CA GLN A 101 -14.08 15.76 -12.35
C GLN A 101 -12.78 16.49 -12.72
N ASN A 102 -11.85 16.60 -11.78
CA ASN A 102 -10.56 17.26 -11.96
C ASN A 102 -9.55 16.78 -10.90
N LEU A 103 -8.30 17.20 -11.07
CA LEU A 103 -7.21 16.83 -10.17
C LEU A 103 -7.46 17.29 -8.72
N HIS A 104 -8.02 18.49 -8.53
CA HIS A 104 -8.32 19.00 -7.19
C HIS A 104 -9.28 18.04 -6.45
N GLN A 105 -10.39 17.65 -7.06
CA GLN A 105 -11.32 16.69 -6.47
C GLN A 105 -10.66 15.32 -6.21
N ALA A 106 -9.78 14.86 -7.11
CA ALA A 106 -9.04 13.62 -6.90
C ALA A 106 -8.12 13.69 -5.67
N LEU A 107 -7.45 14.83 -5.46
CA LEU A 107 -6.61 15.08 -4.28
C LEU A 107 -7.45 15.19 -3.00
N GLU A 108 -8.62 15.82 -3.03
CA GLU A 108 -9.55 15.82 -1.89
C GLU A 108 -10.00 14.41 -1.50
N ILE A 109 -10.30 13.56 -2.48
CA ILE A 109 -10.64 12.14 -2.24
C ILE A 109 -9.46 11.41 -1.61
N LEU A 110 -8.25 11.64 -2.11
CA LEU A 110 -7.03 11.06 -1.59
C LEU A 110 -6.81 11.43 -0.11
N LEU A 111 -7.02 12.70 0.26
CA LEU A 111 -6.95 13.18 1.65
C LEU A 111 -8.01 12.53 2.54
N ARG A 112 -9.27 12.51 2.10
CA ARG A 112 -10.38 11.92 2.87
C ARG A 112 -10.19 10.42 3.11
N GLN A 113 -9.52 9.73 2.19
CA GLN A 113 -9.27 8.29 2.23
C GLN A 113 -7.79 7.97 2.52
N GLN A 114 -7.03 8.87 3.15
CA GLN A 114 -5.58 8.74 3.29
C GLN A 114 -5.13 7.45 3.97
N ALA A 115 -5.85 6.98 5.00
CA ALA A 115 -5.50 5.74 5.70
C ALA A 115 -5.63 4.50 4.81
N LEU A 116 -6.46 4.57 3.77
CA LEU A 116 -6.65 3.51 2.79
C LEU A 116 -5.70 3.66 1.59
N LEU A 117 -5.59 4.87 1.04
CA LEU A 117 -4.90 5.14 -0.22
C LEU A 117 -3.42 5.46 -0.05
N SER A 118 -3.03 6.00 1.10
CA SER A 118 -1.65 6.40 1.43
C SER A 118 -1.31 6.04 2.89
N PRO A 119 -1.44 4.77 3.30
CA PRO A 119 -1.36 4.36 4.71
C PRO A 119 -0.03 4.66 5.42
N LEU A 120 1.04 4.96 4.67
CA LEU A 120 2.37 5.27 5.19
C LEU A 120 2.71 6.76 5.12
N LEU A 121 1.79 7.60 4.63
CA LEU A 121 1.98 9.03 4.42
C LEU A 121 0.75 9.79 4.92
N THR A 122 0.91 11.08 5.20
CA THR A 122 -0.21 11.98 5.52
C THR A 122 -0.16 13.13 4.53
N PRO A 123 -0.78 12.97 3.34
CA PRO A 123 -0.77 14.00 2.32
C PRO A 123 -1.46 15.26 2.86
N ARG A 124 -1.02 16.43 2.38
CA ARG A 124 -1.65 17.73 2.65
C ARG A 124 -1.80 18.46 1.33
N LEU A 125 -2.93 19.14 1.15
CA LEU A 125 -3.18 19.99 -0.01
C LEU A 125 -3.07 21.43 0.45
N GLU A 126 -2.06 22.13 -0.06
CA GLU A 126 -1.89 23.57 0.10
C GLU A 126 -2.37 24.22 -1.20
N LEU A 127 -3.20 25.26 -1.07
CA LEU A 127 -3.71 26.06 -2.19
C LEU A 127 -3.26 27.50 -1.95
N ASP A 128 -2.74 28.13 -3.01
CA ASP A 128 -2.31 29.54 -3.01
C ASP A 128 -3.49 30.52 -2.97
#